data_AF-A0A2P4PUF6-F1
#
_entry.id   AF-A0A2P4PUF6-F1
#
_cell.length_a   1.000
_cell.length_b   1.000
_cell.length_c   1.000
_cell.angle_alpha   90.00
_cell.angle_beta   90.00
_cell.angle_gamma   90.00
#
_symmetry.space_group_name_H-M   'P 1'
#
loop_
_entity.id
_entity.type
_entity.pdbx_description
1 polymer ?
#
loop_
_entity_poly.entity_id
_entity_poly.type
_entity_poly.pdbx_seq_one_letter_code
_entity_poly.pdbx_strand_id
1 'polypeptide(L)'
;MQSQSMGNNGENNDNAGTNNKFNPTPKYRDLWAAILFLLHLGAFIALSVLALRNYAAIQRSGSSDSVQKITLNWSTIWLLLICVGVGFVLSMIYLAFAERFPRRFIIGTFIISILFYWAMAVFYFIAKYFSMAILIAIVAIFYTLFFFWWRPLIPFSSIMLETVIDITKKFKSLLLVAFSGLFLETLYSIWWIFTFIAAYQVWYPEACRARSDNNLPATGACESGKIVAIVVFLLFSFYWTSQVIQTWVHVTTSGVFATYYFFEGTAQGVPSMPTLRSAKRASTTSFGSICFGSLIVALLQVIRALLRSAAQETDNPFGAFCFACASVIVDMVESLLQYFNFYAYTEVAIYGKSFRESVKDTWTLIKDRGVEAIINDNLIGTVIAMGALLVGIVTALLSYLYVIILKNVGGGYIPLVVFLGFIIGFQMMTIMGSIILSGSATTFVCLAEDPRALERTKPDLYRAIRNTYPNFATGM
;
A
#
# COMPACT_ATOMS: atom_id res chain seq x y z
N MET A 1 -21.39 -9.39 67.76
CA MET A 1 -22.22 -9.79 66.62
C MET A 1 -21.74 -9.01 65.41
N GLN A 2 -20.98 -9.68 64.54
CA GLN A 2 -20.51 -9.16 63.25
C GLN A 2 -21.70 -9.09 62.29
N SER A 3 -21.88 -7.97 61.60
CA SER A 3 -22.68 -7.89 60.38
C SER A 3 -21.75 -7.52 59.22
N GLN A 4 -21.49 -8.50 58.36
CA GLN A 4 -20.70 -8.39 57.16
C GLN A 4 -21.48 -7.65 56.07
N SER A 5 -20.81 -6.70 55.44
CA SER A 5 -21.17 -6.14 54.14
C SER A 5 -21.05 -7.23 53.06
N MET A 6 -22.09 -7.44 52.27
CA MET A 6 -21.98 -8.14 50.99
C MET A 6 -22.76 -7.38 49.93
N GLY A 7 -22.08 -7.11 48.81
CA GLY A 7 -22.74 -6.81 47.54
C GLY A 7 -22.32 -5.52 46.85
N ASN A 8 -21.05 -5.35 46.47
CA ASN A 8 -20.70 -4.49 45.32
C ASN A 8 -19.39 -4.86 44.58
N ASN A 9 -19.00 -6.14 44.56
CA ASN A 9 -17.74 -6.59 43.96
C ASN A 9 -17.89 -7.28 42.58
N GLY A 10 -19.09 -7.31 42.00
CA GLY A 10 -19.35 -7.96 40.70
C GLY A 10 -19.01 -7.11 39.48
N GLU A 11 -19.43 -5.84 39.45
CA GLU A 11 -19.30 -4.99 38.25
C GLU A 11 -17.90 -4.36 38.06
N ASN A 12 -17.06 -4.34 39.09
CA ASN A 12 -15.73 -3.72 39.00
C ASN A 12 -14.66 -4.66 38.40
N ASN A 13 -14.82 -5.98 38.48
CA ASN A 13 -13.81 -6.92 37.97
C ASN A 13 -13.89 -7.14 36.45
N ASP A 14 -15.09 -7.14 35.86
CA ASP A 14 -15.25 -7.28 34.40
C ASP A 14 -14.78 -6.02 33.65
N ASN A 15 -14.97 -4.85 34.25
CA ASN A 15 -14.41 -3.60 33.75
C ASN A 15 -12.88 -3.53 33.91
N ALA A 16 -12.30 -4.09 34.98
CA ALA A 16 -10.84 -4.11 35.14
C ALA A 16 -10.14 -5.05 34.14
N GLY A 17 -10.73 -6.20 33.82
CA GLY A 17 -10.20 -7.15 32.82
C GLY A 17 -10.26 -6.62 31.38
N THR A 18 -11.38 -5.99 31.00
CA THR A 18 -11.55 -5.36 29.68
C THR A 18 -10.69 -4.10 29.51
N ASN A 19 -10.55 -3.27 30.55
CA ASN A 19 -9.68 -2.10 30.53
C ASN A 19 -8.19 -2.46 30.36
N ASN A 20 -7.73 -3.58 30.94
CA ASN A 20 -6.36 -4.08 30.73
C ASN A 20 -6.15 -4.72 29.35
N LYS A 21 -7.20 -5.27 28.71
CA LYS A 21 -7.12 -5.85 27.35
C LYS A 21 -6.81 -4.77 26.30
N PHE A 22 -7.42 -3.58 26.42
CA PHE A 22 -7.30 -2.50 25.43
C PHE A 22 -6.33 -1.36 25.82
N ASN A 23 -5.78 -1.39 27.03
CA ASN A 23 -4.76 -0.43 27.49
C ASN A 23 -3.52 -1.16 28.05
N PRO A 24 -2.77 -1.91 27.22
CA PRO A 24 -1.61 -2.66 27.67
C PRO A 24 -0.48 -1.72 28.11
N THR A 25 0.29 -2.14 29.10
CA THR A 25 1.49 -1.41 29.53
C THR A 25 2.48 -1.26 28.36
N PRO A 26 3.09 -0.08 28.16
CA PRO A 26 3.92 0.17 26.98
C PRO A 26 5.19 -0.66 27.03
N LYS A 27 5.23 -1.77 26.29
CA LYS A 27 6.40 -2.63 26.12
C LYS A 27 6.87 -2.58 24.67
N TYR A 28 8.15 -2.33 24.45
CA TYR A 28 8.75 -2.41 23.11
C TYR A 28 8.70 -3.85 22.59
N ARG A 29 8.08 -4.04 21.42
CA ARG A 29 7.95 -5.34 20.75
C ARG A 29 8.93 -5.44 19.58
N ASP A 30 9.47 -6.64 19.39
CA ASP A 30 10.32 -7.00 18.23
C ASP A 30 11.49 -6.02 18.00
N LEU A 31 12.18 -5.62 19.09
CA LEU A 31 13.23 -4.58 19.05
C LEU A 31 14.37 -4.90 18.06
N TRP A 32 14.69 -6.18 17.88
CA TRP A 32 15.71 -6.61 16.93
C TRP A 32 15.40 -6.15 15.50
N ALA A 33 14.14 -6.16 15.09
CA ALA A 33 13.72 -5.77 13.75
C ALA A 33 13.75 -4.24 13.57
N ALA A 34 13.41 -3.50 14.63
CA ALA A 34 13.59 -2.04 14.65
C ALA A 34 15.08 -1.66 14.53
N ILE A 35 15.96 -2.32 15.28
CA ILE A 35 17.41 -2.09 15.20
C ILE A 35 17.93 -2.42 13.80
N LEU A 36 17.52 -3.55 13.22
CA LEU A 36 17.92 -3.96 11.88
C LEU A 36 17.48 -2.93 10.83
N PHE A 37 16.27 -2.40 10.95
CA PHE A 37 15.76 -1.36 10.05
C PHE A 37 16.56 -0.06 10.15
N LEU A 38 16.93 0.36 11.37
CA LEU A 38 17.77 1.55 11.57
C LEU A 38 19.19 1.36 11.02
N LEU A 39 19.79 0.18 11.19
CA LEU A 39 21.07 -0.16 10.58
C LEU A 39 21.01 -0.12 9.05
N HIS A 40 19.94 -0.68 8.49
CA HIS A 40 19.67 -0.63 7.06
C HIS A 40 19.54 0.82 6.54
N LEU A 41 18.80 1.69 7.24
CA LEU A 41 18.70 3.11 6.87
C LEU A 41 20.06 3.81 6.94
N GLY A 42 20.86 3.53 7.99
CA GLY A 42 22.23 4.03 8.09
C GLY A 42 23.11 3.61 6.92
N ALA A 43 23.03 2.34 6.50
CA ALA A 43 23.74 1.81 5.34
C ALA A 43 23.28 2.47 4.02
N PHE A 44 21.97 2.68 3.84
CA PHE A 44 21.42 3.40 2.69
C PHE A 44 21.91 4.84 2.63
N ILE A 45 21.92 5.56 3.76
CA ILE A 45 22.43 6.93 3.85
C ILE A 45 23.90 6.99 3.46
N ALA A 46 24.73 6.09 4.01
CA ALA A 46 26.15 6.05 3.70
C ALA A 46 26.40 5.79 2.21
N LEU A 47 25.69 4.83 1.62
CA LEU A 47 25.77 4.52 0.19
C LEU A 47 25.30 5.69 -0.67
N SER A 48 24.18 6.34 -0.32
CA SER A 48 23.66 7.54 -0.99
C SER A 48 24.70 8.65 -1.02
N VAL A 49 25.30 8.97 0.13
CA VAL A 49 26.30 10.03 0.24
C VAL A 49 27.51 9.72 -0.63
N LEU A 50 27.99 8.47 -0.63
CA LEU A 50 29.12 8.05 -1.46
C LEU A 50 28.78 8.13 -2.96
N ALA A 51 27.60 7.64 -3.35
CA ALA A 51 27.11 7.62 -4.73
C ALA A 51 27.00 9.04 -5.30
N LEU A 52 26.31 9.91 -4.58
CA LEU A 52 26.06 11.29 -5.02
C LEU A 52 27.33 12.14 -5.04
N ARG A 53 28.24 11.96 -4.08
CA ARG A 53 29.53 12.67 -4.08
C ARG A 53 30.40 12.28 -5.28
N ASN A 54 30.51 10.98 -5.54
CA ASN A 54 31.30 10.48 -6.67
C ASN A 54 30.65 10.86 -8.00
N TYR A 55 29.32 10.80 -8.09
CA TYR A 55 28.58 11.24 -9.27
C TYR A 55 28.80 12.72 -9.57
N ALA A 56 28.70 13.58 -8.56
CA ALA A 56 28.97 15.01 -8.70
C ALA A 56 30.44 15.29 -9.09
N ALA A 57 31.39 14.46 -8.65
CA ALA A 57 32.79 14.57 -9.06
C ALA A 57 32.99 14.22 -10.55
N ILE A 58 32.37 13.14 -11.03
CA ILE A 58 32.38 12.75 -12.47
C ILE A 58 31.75 13.85 -13.33
N GLN A 59 30.66 14.46 -12.87
CA GLN A 59 30.00 15.53 -13.61
C GLN A 59 30.86 16.80 -13.72
N ARG A 60 31.69 17.09 -12.71
CA ARG A 60 32.62 18.23 -12.71
C ARG A 60 33.85 18.01 -13.58
N SER A 61 34.29 16.76 -13.80
CA SER A 61 35.46 16.46 -14.62
C SER A 61 35.20 16.56 -16.13
N GLY A 62 33.94 16.77 -16.55
CA GLY A 62 33.57 17.05 -17.95
C GLY A 62 33.77 15.90 -18.94
N SER A 63 34.14 14.69 -18.50
CA SER A 63 34.63 13.62 -19.40
C SER A 63 33.57 12.64 -19.92
N SER A 64 32.31 13.06 -20.13
CA SER A 64 31.34 12.17 -20.78
C SER A 64 30.19 12.90 -21.46
N ASP A 65 30.26 12.97 -22.79
CA ASP A 65 29.13 13.22 -23.70
C ASP A 65 28.04 12.11 -23.62
N SER A 66 28.30 11.02 -22.89
CA SER A 66 27.40 9.88 -22.71
C SER A 66 26.62 9.89 -21.39
N VAL A 67 26.88 10.82 -20.46
CA VAL A 67 26.04 10.95 -19.26
C VAL A 67 24.81 11.76 -19.65
N GLN A 68 23.72 11.04 -19.95
CA GLN A 68 22.41 11.65 -20.14
C GLN A 68 22.06 12.42 -18.87
N LYS A 69 22.19 13.75 -18.93
CA LYS A 69 21.86 14.64 -17.83
C LYS A 69 20.38 14.49 -17.54
N ILE A 70 20.05 13.74 -16.48
CA ILE A 70 18.72 13.76 -15.89
C ILE A 70 18.60 15.11 -15.18
N THR A 71 18.27 16.12 -15.98
CA THR A 71 17.99 17.46 -15.49
C THR A 71 16.50 17.51 -15.19
N LEU A 72 16.16 17.63 -13.91
CA LEU A 72 14.85 18.15 -13.52
C LEU A 72 14.79 19.61 -13.97
N ASN A 73 14.38 19.81 -15.23
CA ASN A 73 14.09 21.14 -15.72
C ASN A 73 12.95 21.74 -14.88
N TRP A 74 13.01 23.06 -14.67
CA TRP A 74 12.00 23.80 -13.91
C TRP A 74 10.57 23.52 -14.43
N SER A 75 10.41 23.36 -15.74
CA SER A 75 9.16 23.00 -16.40
C SER A 75 8.63 21.61 -16.00
N THR A 76 9.51 20.64 -15.74
CA THR A 76 9.14 19.30 -15.27
C THR A 76 8.70 19.36 -13.81
N ILE A 77 9.39 20.14 -12.97
CA ILE A 77 9.00 20.33 -11.56
C ILE A 77 7.61 20.96 -11.46
N TRP A 78 7.34 22.01 -12.24
CA TRP A 78 6.01 22.64 -12.28
C TRP A 78 4.91 21.67 -12.72
N LEU A 79 5.17 20.84 -13.72
CA LEU A 79 4.23 19.82 -14.15
C LEU A 79 3.93 18.81 -13.04
N LEU A 80 4.95 18.32 -12.35
CA LEU A 80 4.76 17.35 -11.25
C LEU A 80 3.93 17.97 -10.11
N LEU A 81 4.14 19.25 -9.79
CA LEU A 81 3.32 19.96 -8.79
C LEU A 81 1.86 20.09 -9.22
N ILE A 82 1.60 20.39 -10.50
CA ILE A 82 0.24 20.41 -11.05
C ILE A 82 -0.40 19.02 -10.97
N CYS A 83 0.35 17.95 -11.29
CA CYS A 83 -0.15 16.57 -11.19
C CYS A 83 -0.54 16.22 -9.75
N VAL A 84 0.25 16.64 -8.76
CA VAL A 84 -0.07 16.47 -7.33
C VAL A 84 -1.36 17.21 -6.97
N GLY A 85 -1.48 18.48 -7.37
CA GLY A 85 -2.68 19.29 -7.09
C GLY A 85 -3.94 18.71 -7.73
N VAL A 86 -3.87 18.32 -9.00
CA VAL A 86 -5.01 17.71 -9.71
C VAL A 86 -5.34 16.33 -9.15
N GLY A 87 -4.33 15.49 -8.90
CA GLY A 87 -4.52 14.17 -8.29
C GLY A 87 -5.24 14.29 -6.95
N PHE A 88 -4.84 15.24 -6.11
CA PHE A 88 -5.49 15.53 -4.83
C PHE A 88 -6.96 15.93 -5.01
N VAL A 89 -7.25 16.87 -5.90
CA VAL A 89 -8.62 17.34 -6.16
C VAL A 89 -9.50 16.19 -6.67
N LEU A 90 -8.99 15.39 -7.62
CA LEU A 90 -9.72 14.24 -8.14
C LEU A 90 -9.97 13.17 -7.08
N SER A 91 -8.99 12.88 -6.22
CA SER A 91 -9.18 11.96 -5.10
C SER A 91 -10.23 12.46 -4.11
N MET A 92 -10.23 13.76 -3.79
CA MET A 92 -11.24 14.37 -2.92
C MET A 92 -12.64 14.30 -3.55
N ILE A 93 -12.77 14.58 -4.85
CA ILE A 93 -14.04 14.44 -5.58
C ILE A 93 -14.51 12.99 -5.55
N TYR A 94 -13.61 12.04 -5.82
CA TYR A 94 -13.93 10.61 -5.82
C TYR A 94 -14.44 10.13 -4.45
N LEU A 95 -13.78 10.56 -3.37
CA LEU A 95 -14.22 10.27 -2.00
C LEU A 95 -15.53 10.98 -1.63
N ALA A 96 -15.75 12.21 -2.10
CA ALA A 96 -17.01 12.92 -1.89
C ALA A 96 -18.20 12.20 -2.57
N PHE A 97 -17.98 11.59 -3.74
CA PHE A 97 -18.98 10.73 -4.37
C PHE A 97 -19.21 9.43 -3.58
N ALA A 98 -18.14 8.80 -3.08
CA ALA A 98 -18.21 7.63 -2.22
C ALA A 98 -19.03 7.91 -0.95
N GLU A 99 -18.89 9.12 -0.41
CA GLU A 99 -19.62 9.60 0.75
C GLU A 99 -21.09 9.88 0.46
N ARG A 100 -21.40 10.59 -0.63
CA ARG A 100 -22.76 11.09 -0.85
C ARG A 100 -23.72 9.99 -1.28
N PHE A 101 -23.23 9.02 -2.06
CA PHE A 101 -24.07 7.94 -2.58
C PHE A 101 -23.32 6.59 -2.61
N PRO A 102 -22.99 5.96 -1.46
CA PRO A 102 -22.12 4.77 -1.40
C PRO A 102 -22.56 3.63 -2.34
N ARG A 103 -23.85 3.31 -2.37
CA ARG A 103 -24.41 2.25 -3.23
C ARG A 103 -24.31 2.58 -4.73
N ARG A 104 -24.65 3.83 -5.12
CA ARG A 104 -24.58 4.26 -6.53
C ARG A 104 -23.14 4.43 -6.98
N PHE A 105 -22.27 4.86 -6.07
CA PHE A 105 -20.84 4.99 -6.28
C PHE A 105 -20.20 3.64 -6.61
N ILE A 106 -20.43 2.60 -5.80
CA ILE A 106 -19.90 1.25 -6.07
C ILE A 106 -20.35 0.78 -7.47
N ILE A 107 -21.65 0.83 -7.77
CA ILE A 107 -22.20 0.43 -9.08
C ILE A 107 -21.60 1.28 -10.22
N GLY A 108 -21.50 2.59 -10.03
CA GLY A 108 -20.99 3.54 -11.00
C GLY A 108 -19.52 3.27 -11.35
N THR A 109 -18.66 3.08 -10.33
CA THR A 109 -17.25 2.74 -10.54
C THR A 109 -17.10 1.46 -11.34
N PHE A 110 -17.87 0.41 -11.00
CA PHE A 110 -17.85 -0.84 -11.78
C PHE A 110 -18.24 -0.64 -13.25
N ILE A 111 -19.32 0.09 -13.52
CA ILE A 111 -19.77 0.36 -14.90
C ILE A 111 -18.72 1.16 -15.66
N ILE A 112 -18.18 2.23 -15.07
CA ILE A 112 -17.14 3.06 -15.67
C ILE A 112 -15.90 2.22 -15.98
N SER A 113 -15.47 1.35 -15.07
CA SER A 113 -14.32 0.47 -15.30
C SER A 113 -14.57 -0.56 -16.42
N ILE A 114 -15.76 -1.15 -16.50
CA ILE A 114 -16.12 -2.05 -17.62
C ILE A 114 -16.03 -1.31 -18.95
N LEU A 115 -16.65 -0.12 -19.04
CA LEU A 115 -16.60 0.71 -20.24
C LEU A 115 -15.16 1.09 -20.60
N PHE A 116 -14.34 1.42 -19.60
CA PHE A 116 -12.94 1.75 -19.78
C PHE A 116 -12.13 0.56 -20.35
N TYR A 117 -12.28 -0.64 -19.79
CA TYR A 117 -11.57 -1.83 -20.30
C TYR A 117 -11.98 -2.18 -21.72
N TRP A 118 -13.27 -2.09 -22.06
CA TRP A 118 -13.74 -2.26 -23.44
C TRP A 118 -13.21 -1.20 -24.39
N ALA A 119 -13.22 0.08 -23.98
CA ALA A 119 -12.66 1.17 -24.78
C ALA A 119 -11.16 0.97 -25.04
N MET A 120 -10.40 0.56 -24.03
CA MET A 120 -8.98 0.24 -24.17
C MET A 120 -8.74 -0.96 -25.10
N ALA A 121 -9.55 -2.02 -25.00
CA ALA A 121 -9.46 -3.17 -25.90
C ALA A 121 -9.66 -2.75 -27.37
N VAL A 122 -10.68 -1.94 -27.64
CA VAL A 122 -10.96 -1.41 -28.99
C VAL A 122 -9.83 -0.50 -29.46
N PHE A 123 -9.31 0.38 -28.60
CA PHE A 123 -8.19 1.26 -28.93
C PHE A 123 -6.94 0.47 -29.35
N TYR A 124 -6.54 -0.56 -28.59
CA TYR A 124 -5.38 -1.39 -28.94
C TYR A 124 -5.60 -2.23 -30.20
N PHE A 125 -6.84 -2.63 -30.47
CA PHE A 125 -7.20 -3.30 -31.71
C PHE A 125 -7.00 -2.38 -32.93
N ILE A 126 -7.48 -1.13 -32.84
CA ILE A 126 -7.29 -0.11 -33.89
C ILE A 126 -5.80 0.23 -34.06
N ALA A 127 -5.05 0.32 -32.96
CA ALA A 127 -3.61 0.58 -32.96
C ALA A 127 -2.75 -0.61 -33.45
N LYS A 128 -3.37 -1.73 -33.87
CA LYS A 128 -2.74 -2.96 -34.37
C LYS A 128 -1.83 -3.67 -33.36
N TYR A 129 -1.99 -3.40 -32.07
CA TYR A 129 -1.31 -4.13 -30.98
C TYR A 129 -2.16 -5.31 -30.53
N PHE A 130 -2.29 -6.34 -31.39
CA PHE A 130 -3.21 -7.46 -31.19
C PHE A 130 -2.99 -8.23 -29.87
N SER A 131 -1.74 -8.43 -29.45
CA SER A 131 -1.43 -9.13 -28.19
C SER A 131 -2.05 -8.43 -26.97
N MET A 132 -1.84 -7.11 -26.85
CA MET A 132 -2.40 -6.31 -25.74
C MET A 132 -3.91 -6.17 -25.86
N ALA A 133 -4.44 -6.06 -27.08
CA ALA A 133 -5.89 -6.00 -27.31
C ALA A 133 -6.59 -7.26 -26.80
N ILE A 134 -6.04 -8.45 -27.09
CA ILE A 134 -6.59 -9.74 -26.64
C ILE A 134 -6.50 -9.84 -25.11
N LEU A 135 -5.35 -9.50 -24.51
CA LEU A 135 -5.18 -9.54 -23.06
C LEU A 135 -6.21 -8.67 -22.34
N ILE A 136 -6.38 -7.42 -22.79
CA ILE A 136 -7.32 -6.47 -22.18
C ILE A 136 -8.77 -6.87 -22.45
N ALA A 137 -9.08 -7.44 -23.62
CA ALA A 137 -10.41 -7.97 -23.90
C ALA A 137 -10.77 -9.13 -22.95
N ILE A 138 -9.83 -10.04 -22.66
CA ILE A 138 -10.03 -11.11 -21.68
C ILE A 138 -10.32 -10.52 -20.30
N VAL A 139 -9.53 -9.53 -19.86
CA VAL A 139 -9.77 -8.82 -18.58
C VAL A 139 -11.14 -8.15 -18.57
N ALA A 140 -11.55 -7.49 -19.66
CA ALA A 140 -12.86 -6.84 -19.79
C ALA A 140 -14.02 -7.84 -19.67
N ILE A 141 -13.88 -9.03 -20.27
CA ILE A 141 -14.86 -10.13 -20.17
C ILE A 141 -14.96 -10.59 -18.72
N PHE A 142 -13.85 -10.91 -18.06
CA PHE A 142 -13.84 -11.31 -16.65
C PHE A 142 -14.47 -10.25 -15.74
N TYR A 143 -14.15 -8.97 -15.98
CA TYR A 143 -14.74 -7.87 -15.21
C TYR A 143 -16.26 -7.76 -15.39
N THR A 144 -16.73 -7.94 -16.61
CA THR A 144 -18.17 -7.93 -16.93
C THR A 144 -18.88 -9.10 -16.23
N LEU A 145 -18.28 -10.30 -16.24
CA LEU A 145 -18.80 -11.47 -15.53
C LEU A 145 -18.81 -11.26 -14.00
N PHE A 146 -17.72 -10.76 -13.44
CA PHE A 146 -17.61 -10.45 -12.01
C PHE A 146 -18.61 -9.39 -11.56
N PHE A 147 -18.94 -8.41 -12.41
CA PHE A 147 -19.98 -7.45 -12.06
C PHE A 147 -21.34 -8.11 -11.83
N PHE A 148 -21.71 -9.13 -12.61
CA PHE A 148 -22.95 -9.88 -12.35
C PHE A 148 -22.86 -10.71 -11.07
N TRP A 149 -21.71 -11.33 -10.81
CA TRP A 149 -21.50 -12.13 -9.60
C TRP A 149 -21.45 -11.29 -8.31
N TRP A 150 -20.91 -10.07 -8.38
CA TRP A 150 -20.74 -9.19 -7.22
C TRP A 150 -21.97 -8.35 -6.88
N ARG A 151 -23.03 -8.33 -7.72
CA ARG A 151 -24.30 -7.64 -7.41
C ARG A 151 -24.88 -7.92 -6.02
N PRO A 152 -24.98 -9.17 -5.55
CA PRO A 152 -25.47 -9.47 -4.20
C PRO A 152 -24.60 -8.90 -3.07
N LEU A 153 -23.30 -8.62 -3.32
CA LEU A 153 -22.34 -8.13 -2.32
C LEU A 153 -22.38 -6.59 -2.15
N ILE A 154 -22.96 -5.88 -3.10
CA ILE A 154 -23.03 -4.40 -3.13
C ILE A 154 -23.74 -3.81 -1.90
N PRO A 155 -24.91 -4.32 -1.45
CA PRO A 155 -25.61 -3.74 -0.29
C PRO A 155 -24.74 -3.77 0.97
N PHE A 156 -24.11 -4.91 1.25
CA PHE A 156 -23.23 -5.07 2.40
C PHE A 156 -22.03 -4.11 2.33
N SER A 157 -21.32 -4.11 1.20
CA SER A 157 -20.17 -3.23 0.97
C SER A 157 -20.53 -1.74 1.11
N SER A 158 -21.75 -1.35 0.72
CA SER A 158 -22.21 0.04 0.83
C SER A 158 -22.42 0.50 2.27
N ILE A 159 -22.97 -0.36 3.14
CA ILE A 159 -23.17 -0.06 4.57
C ILE A 159 -21.82 -0.02 5.31
N MET A 160 -20.90 -0.92 4.94
CA MET A 160 -19.54 -0.89 5.47
C MET A 160 -18.82 0.39 5.05
N LEU A 161 -18.91 0.77 3.77
CA LEU A 161 -18.29 1.99 3.25
C LEU A 161 -18.83 3.25 3.95
N GLU A 162 -20.16 3.34 4.13
CA GLU A 162 -20.81 4.42 4.87
C GLU A 162 -20.30 4.51 6.32
N THR A 163 -20.24 3.37 7.00
CA THR A 163 -19.74 3.29 8.38
C THR A 163 -18.30 3.78 8.50
N VAL A 164 -17.43 3.35 7.59
CA VAL A 164 -16.01 3.74 7.60
C VAL A 164 -15.84 5.22 7.31
N ILE A 165 -16.57 5.76 6.32
CA ILE A 165 -16.53 7.19 5.95
C ILE A 165 -17.00 8.07 7.11
N ASP A 166 -18.08 7.69 7.82
CA ASP A 166 -18.57 8.44 8.98
C ASP A 166 -17.52 8.58 10.07
N ILE A 167 -16.79 7.49 10.35
CA ILE A 167 -15.70 7.49 11.34
C ILE A 167 -14.55 8.38 10.85
N THR A 168 -14.18 8.29 9.58
CA THR A 168 -13.15 9.14 8.98
C THR A 168 -13.50 10.63 9.07
N LYS A 169 -14.76 11.01 8.87
CA LYS A 169 -15.20 12.42 9.04
C LYS A 169 -15.09 12.91 10.46
N LYS A 170 -15.41 12.05 11.43
CA LYS A 170 -15.29 12.37 12.86
C LYS A 170 -13.83 12.65 13.23
N PHE A 171 -12.89 11.91 12.64
CA PHE A 171 -11.46 12.05 12.91
C PHE A 171 -10.68 12.57 11.69
N LYS A 172 -10.83 13.86 11.37
CA LYS A 172 -10.09 14.54 10.29
C LYS A 172 -8.56 14.39 10.39
N SER A 173 -8.03 14.15 11.59
CA SER A 173 -6.62 13.85 11.84
C SER A 173 -6.12 12.60 11.12
N LEU A 174 -6.98 11.68 10.71
CA LEU A 174 -6.62 10.54 9.86
C LEU A 174 -6.14 10.97 8.47
N LEU A 175 -6.73 12.03 7.91
CA LEU A 175 -6.27 12.59 6.64
C LEU A 175 -4.83 13.11 6.77
N LEU A 176 -4.51 13.77 7.89
CA LEU A 176 -3.15 14.24 8.18
C LEU A 176 -2.15 13.08 8.24
N VAL A 177 -2.53 11.95 8.85
CA VAL A 177 -1.68 10.75 8.88
C VAL A 177 -1.41 10.23 7.48
N ALA A 178 -2.45 10.11 6.65
CA ALA A 178 -2.29 9.66 5.27
C ALA A 178 -1.41 10.61 4.44
N PHE A 179 -1.61 11.93 4.56
CA PHE A 179 -0.73 12.92 3.92
C PHE A 179 0.71 12.85 4.41
N SER A 180 0.92 12.61 5.71
CA SER A 180 2.27 12.46 6.26
C SER A 180 2.97 11.22 5.70
N GLY A 181 2.27 10.09 5.59
CA GLY A 181 2.80 8.87 4.98
C GLY A 181 3.13 9.06 3.51
N LEU A 182 2.25 9.71 2.74
CA LEU A 182 2.49 10.07 1.34
C LEU A 182 3.74 10.93 1.17
N PHE A 183 3.84 11.98 1.99
CA PHE A 183 4.92 12.93 1.90
C PHE A 183 6.26 12.24 2.18
N LEU A 184 6.32 11.41 3.22
CA LEU A 184 7.50 10.60 3.55
C LEU A 184 7.84 9.62 2.43
N GLU A 185 6.85 8.91 1.88
CA GLU A 185 7.06 7.96 0.78
C GLU A 185 7.58 8.64 -0.48
N THR A 186 7.01 9.80 -0.83
CA THR A 186 7.40 10.57 -2.02
C THR A 186 8.83 11.10 -1.87
N LEU A 187 9.15 11.70 -0.72
CA LEU A 187 10.50 12.19 -0.45
C LEU A 187 11.53 11.06 -0.49
N TYR A 188 11.20 9.92 0.13
CA TYR A 188 12.06 8.74 0.13
C TYR A 188 12.23 8.19 -1.28
N SER A 189 11.16 8.06 -2.07
CA SER A 189 11.20 7.58 -3.45
C SER A 189 12.07 8.47 -4.35
N ILE A 190 11.94 9.80 -4.22
CA ILE A 190 12.79 10.75 -4.96
C ILE A 190 14.26 10.54 -4.58
N TRP A 191 14.57 10.51 -3.28
CA TRP A 191 15.93 10.32 -2.79
C TRP A 191 16.51 8.97 -3.24
N TRP A 192 15.70 7.92 -3.22
CA TRP A 192 16.06 6.59 -3.69
C TRP A 192 16.37 6.58 -5.19
N ILE A 193 15.54 7.20 -6.03
CA ILE A 193 15.76 7.29 -7.49
C ILE A 193 17.10 7.97 -7.78
N PHE A 194 17.39 9.11 -7.15
CA PHE A 194 18.68 9.81 -7.30
C PHE A 194 19.86 8.94 -6.88
N THR A 195 19.72 8.26 -5.74
CA THR A 195 20.75 7.35 -5.23
C THR A 195 20.98 6.18 -6.19
N PHE A 196 19.92 5.60 -6.73
CA PHE A 196 19.98 4.48 -7.67
C PHE A 196 20.66 4.87 -8.98
N ILE A 197 20.27 5.99 -9.57
CA ILE A 197 20.89 6.52 -10.79
C ILE A 197 22.37 6.83 -10.55
N ALA A 198 22.69 7.55 -9.47
CA ALA A 198 24.07 7.89 -9.13
C ALA A 198 24.91 6.63 -8.90
N ALA A 199 24.37 5.65 -8.18
CA ALA A 199 25.07 4.40 -7.93
C ALA A 199 25.31 3.61 -9.22
N TYR A 200 24.32 3.53 -10.09
CA TYR A 200 24.47 2.92 -11.40
C TYR A 200 25.55 3.65 -12.21
N GLN A 201 25.50 4.98 -12.31
CA GLN A 201 26.46 5.75 -13.11
C GLN A 201 27.88 5.85 -12.51
N VAL A 202 28.07 5.59 -11.22
CA VAL A 202 29.41 5.58 -10.59
C VAL A 202 30.04 4.21 -10.69
N TRP A 203 29.30 3.14 -10.38
CA TRP A 203 29.86 1.80 -10.24
C TRP A 203 29.61 0.87 -11.44
N TYR A 204 28.92 1.35 -12.48
CA TYR A 204 28.79 0.57 -13.72
C TYR A 204 30.11 0.64 -14.50
N PRO A 205 30.77 -0.50 -14.78
CA PRO A 205 32.10 -0.54 -15.37
C PRO A 205 32.14 0.12 -16.75
N GLU A 206 33.19 0.90 -17.01
CA GLU A 206 33.40 1.63 -18.28
C GLU A 206 33.47 0.69 -19.49
N ALA A 207 34.01 -0.51 -19.32
CA ALA A 207 34.06 -1.57 -20.34
C ALA A 207 32.66 -1.98 -20.86
N CYS A 208 31.60 -1.76 -20.07
CA CYS A 208 30.21 -2.05 -20.46
C CYS A 208 29.50 -0.81 -21.03
N ARG A 209 30.07 0.41 -20.86
CA ARG A 209 29.57 1.64 -21.53
C ARG A 209 30.10 1.80 -22.94
N ALA A 210 31.31 1.29 -23.22
CA ALA A 210 31.99 1.42 -24.51
C ALA A 210 31.45 0.49 -25.62
N ARG A 211 30.33 -0.22 -25.41
CA ARG A 211 29.75 -1.19 -26.36
C ARG A 211 29.29 -0.60 -27.71
N SER A 212 29.44 0.71 -27.93
CA SER A 212 29.06 1.33 -29.20
C SER A 212 30.18 1.46 -30.24
N ASP A 213 31.45 1.16 -29.94
CA ASP A 213 32.50 1.27 -30.97
C ASP A 213 33.62 0.21 -30.83
N ASN A 214 33.55 -0.78 -31.73
CA ASN A 214 34.59 -1.62 -32.32
C ASN A 214 35.53 -2.50 -31.44
N ASN A 215 35.45 -3.82 -31.71
CA ASN A 215 36.55 -4.82 -31.71
C ASN A 215 37.44 -4.94 -30.47
N LEU A 216 36.87 -5.27 -29.31
CA LEU A 216 37.58 -5.98 -28.24
C LEU A 216 36.98 -7.38 -28.02
N PRO A 217 37.81 -8.39 -27.67
CA PRO A 217 37.36 -9.77 -27.56
C PRO A 217 36.25 -9.92 -26.52
N ALA A 218 35.17 -10.60 -26.91
CA ALA A 218 33.95 -10.86 -26.16
C ALA A 218 34.14 -11.85 -25.00
N THR A 219 35.19 -11.73 -24.19
CA THR A 219 35.54 -12.70 -23.14
C THR A 219 35.64 -12.10 -21.73
N GLY A 220 35.32 -10.83 -21.54
CA GLY A 220 35.10 -10.25 -20.20
C GLY A 220 33.61 -10.02 -19.98
N ALA A 221 32.89 -11.01 -19.45
CA ALA A 221 31.53 -10.79 -18.97
C ALA A 221 31.50 -9.57 -18.04
N CYS A 222 30.48 -8.72 -18.18
CA CYS A 222 30.20 -7.57 -17.31
C CYS A 222 29.84 -7.98 -15.87
N GLU A 223 30.56 -8.93 -15.27
CA GLU A 223 30.34 -9.42 -13.91
C GLU A 223 31.15 -8.60 -12.91
N SER A 224 30.66 -7.40 -12.60
CA SER A 224 31.01 -6.77 -11.33
C SER A 224 30.00 -7.20 -10.28
N GLY A 225 30.26 -8.29 -9.55
CA GLY A 225 29.41 -8.72 -8.42
C GLY A 225 29.13 -7.60 -7.41
N LYS A 226 30.01 -6.58 -7.36
CA LYS A 226 29.83 -5.33 -6.60
C LYS A 226 28.60 -4.52 -7.04
N ILE A 227 28.37 -4.30 -8.34
CA ILE A 227 27.19 -3.52 -8.79
C ILE A 227 25.90 -4.29 -8.55
N VAL A 228 25.93 -5.61 -8.74
CA VAL A 228 24.80 -6.49 -8.45
C VAL A 228 24.42 -6.39 -6.97
N ALA A 229 25.40 -6.48 -6.06
CA ALA A 229 25.16 -6.34 -4.63
C ALA A 229 24.57 -4.96 -4.27
N ILE A 230 25.09 -3.87 -4.87
CA ILE A 230 24.58 -2.50 -4.66
C ILE A 230 23.13 -2.37 -5.15
N VAL A 231 22.83 -2.87 -6.36
CA VAL A 231 21.48 -2.82 -6.94
C VAL A 231 20.50 -3.63 -6.11
N VAL A 232 20.86 -4.85 -5.71
CA VAL A 232 20.04 -5.71 -4.83
C VAL A 232 19.77 -5.01 -3.51
N PHE A 233 20.79 -4.43 -2.88
CA PHE A 233 20.64 -3.68 -1.64
C PHE A 233 19.71 -2.47 -1.80
N LEU A 234 19.84 -1.71 -2.89
CA LEU A 234 18.96 -0.56 -3.17
C LEU A 234 17.52 -1.01 -3.41
N LEU A 235 17.29 -2.08 -4.17
CA LEU A 235 15.94 -2.63 -4.37
C LEU A 235 15.33 -3.10 -3.04
N PHE A 236 16.10 -3.81 -2.23
CA PHE A 236 15.69 -4.20 -0.89
C PHE A 236 15.34 -2.99 -0.02
N SER A 237 16.16 -1.94 -0.08
CA SER A 237 15.94 -0.71 0.66
C SER A 237 14.64 -0.03 0.28
N PHE A 238 14.37 0.04 -1.03
CA PHE A 238 13.14 0.61 -1.57
C PHE A 238 11.91 -0.13 -1.04
N TYR A 239 11.86 -1.45 -1.25
CA TYR A 239 10.72 -2.26 -0.85
C TYR A 239 10.51 -2.23 0.66
N TRP A 240 11.57 -2.40 1.46
CA TRP A 240 11.41 -2.48 2.91
C TRP A 240 10.96 -1.16 3.51
N THR A 241 11.57 -0.03 3.10
CA THR A 241 11.18 1.29 3.61
C THR A 241 9.75 1.65 3.20
N SER A 242 9.37 1.38 1.95
CA SER A 242 8.02 1.64 1.44
C SER A 242 6.96 0.83 2.21
N GLN A 243 7.22 -0.46 2.47
CA GLN A 243 6.35 -1.31 3.28
C GLN A 243 6.20 -0.78 4.71
N VAL A 244 7.29 -0.31 5.34
CA VAL A 244 7.25 0.26 6.69
C VAL A 244 6.40 1.54 6.73
N ILE A 245 6.54 2.43 5.76
CA ILE A 245 5.75 3.68 5.70
C ILE A 245 4.27 3.38 5.52
N GLN A 246 3.90 2.50 4.58
CA GLN A 246 2.51 2.12 4.33
C GLN A 246 1.88 1.42 5.55
N THR A 247 2.63 0.50 6.16
CA THR A 247 2.20 -0.20 7.38
C THR A 247 2.05 0.76 8.57
N TRP A 248 2.92 1.77 8.69
CA TRP A 248 2.79 2.78 9.75
C TRP A 248 1.49 3.58 9.63
N VAL A 249 1.10 3.97 8.40
CA VAL A 249 -0.20 4.63 8.15
C VAL A 249 -1.36 3.70 8.51
N HIS A 250 -1.27 2.43 8.09
CA HIS A 250 -2.29 1.42 8.37
C HIS A 250 -2.45 1.20 9.88
N VAL A 251 -1.38 0.88 10.61
CA VAL A 251 -1.41 0.64 12.08
C VAL A 251 -1.91 1.87 12.84
N THR A 252 -1.51 3.07 12.41
CA THR A 252 -2.01 4.31 13.02
C THR A 252 -3.51 4.47 12.81
N THR A 253 -3.98 4.24 11.58
CA THR A 253 -5.40 4.35 11.22
C THR A 253 -6.24 3.29 11.94
N SER A 254 -5.82 2.03 11.88
CA SER A 254 -6.48 0.92 12.56
C SER A 254 -6.59 1.14 14.06
N GLY A 255 -5.57 1.72 14.69
CA GLY A 255 -5.64 2.08 16.11
C GLY A 255 -6.74 3.10 16.44
N VAL A 256 -7.01 4.07 15.56
CA VAL A 256 -8.08 5.06 15.74
C VAL A 256 -9.45 4.42 15.56
N PHE A 257 -9.62 3.60 14.50
CA PHE A 257 -10.86 2.89 14.24
C PHE A 257 -11.22 1.94 15.39
N ALA A 258 -10.24 1.18 15.89
CA ALA A 258 -10.43 0.31 17.05
C ALA A 258 -10.80 1.10 18.31
N THR A 259 -10.12 2.23 18.55
CA THR A 259 -10.43 3.10 19.70
C THR A 259 -11.86 3.63 19.61
N TYR A 260 -12.32 4.04 18.42
CA TYR A 260 -13.70 4.44 18.23
C TYR A 260 -14.66 3.27 18.47
N TYR A 261 -14.40 2.11 17.87
CA TYR A 261 -15.26 0.93 17.97
C TYR A 261 -15.50 0.50 19.43
N PHE A 262 -14.45 0.40 20.23
CA PHE A 262 -14.56 -0.10 21.61
C PHE A 262 -15.02 0.96 22.63
N PHE A 263 -14.61 2.23 22.46
CA PHE A 263 -14.85 3.26 23.47
C PHE A 263 -16.03 4.20 23.17
N GLU A 264 -16.48 4.32 21.93
CA GLU A 264 -17.65 5.15 21.61
C GLU A 264 -18.92 4.57 22.25
N GLY A 265 -19.68 5.43 22.95
CA GLY A 265 -20.89 5.01 23.68
C GLY A 265 -20.62 4.32 25.02
N THR A 266 -19.37 4.18 25.45
CA THR A 266 -19.03 3.80 26.85
C THR A 266 -19.08 5.00 27.79
N ALA A 267 -19.14 4.75 29.10
CA ALA A 267 -18.98 5.78 30.12
C ALA A 267 -17.59 6.46 30.11
N GLN A 268 -16.55 5.78 29.62
CA GLN A 268 -15.20 6.34 29.48
C GLN A 268 -15.08 7.27 28.27
N GLY A 269 -15.87 7.04 27.22
CA GLY A 269 -15.81 7.79 25.97
C GLY A 269 -14.50 7.63 25.20
N VAL A 270 -14.44 8.19 23.99
CA VAL A 270 -13.23 8.15 23.17
C VAL A 270 -12.15 9.07 23.79
N PRO A 271 -10.91 8.57 24.02
CA PRO A 271 -9.84 9.36 24.63
C PRO A 271 -9.45 10.57 23.78
N SER A 272 -8.90 11.61 24.42
CA SER A 272 -8.42 12.80 23.71
C SER A 272 -7.25 12.49 22.77
N MET A 273 -7.34 13.00 21.55
CA MET A 273 -6.37 12.83 20.45
C MET A 273 -6.03 11.35 20.15
N PRO A 274 -7.02 10.53 19.75
CA PRO A 274 -6.79 9.10 19.50
C PRO A 274 -5.74 8.88 18.41
N THR A 275 -5.75 9.70 17.35
CA THR A 275 -4.78 9.61 16.25
C THR A 275 -3.34 9.79 16.71
N LEU A 276 -3.06 10.77 17.57
CA LEU A 276 -1.70 11.00 18.06
C LEU A 276 -1.22 9.86 18.96
N ARG A 277 -2.12 9.32 19.80
CA ARG A 277 -1.81 8.15 20.64
C ARG A 277 -1.51 6.91 19.80
N SER A 278 -2.34 6.63 18.79
CA SER A 278 -2.11 5.52 17.86
C SER A 278 -0.82 5.70 17.06
N ALA A 279 -0.55 6.90 16.56
CA ALA A 279 0.69 7.22 15.84
C ALA A 279 1.93 7.07 16.73
N LYS A 280 1.88 7.58 17.96
CA LYS A 280 2.96 7.42 18.94
C LYS A 280 3.23 5.95 19.23
N ARG A 281 2.19 5.14 19.40
CA ARG A 281 2.33 3.69 19.61
C ARG A 281 2.96 2.99 18.40
N ALA A 282 2.51 3.33 17.19
CA ALA A 282 3.07 2.82 15.93
C ALA A 282 4.55 3.19 15.77
N SER A 283 4.96 4.39 16.17
CA SER A 283 6.35 4.87 16.11
C SER A 283 7.25 4.42 17.26
N THR A 284 6.71 3.79 18.31
CA THR A 284 7.48 3.40 19.50
C THR A 284 7.34 1.93 19.82
N THR A 285 6.33 1.55 20.60
CA THR A 285 6.18 0.18 21.14
C THR A 285 5.93 -0.86 20.06
N SER A 286 5.23 -0.50 18.99
CA SER A 286 4.85 -1.39 17.89
C SER A 286 5.76 -1.28 16.66
N PHE A 287 6.75 -0.37 16.68
CA PHE A 287 7.58 -0.10 15.50
C PHE A 287 8.40 -1.32 15.06
N GLY A 288 8.93 -2.10 16.01
CA GLY A 288 9.64 -3.35 15.69
C GLY A 288 8.75 -4.37 14.98
N SER A 289 7.49 -4.50 15.41
CA SER A 289 6.52 -5.41 14.80
C SER A 289 6.14 -4.97 13.38
N ILE A 290 6.02 -3.66 13.15
CA ILE A 290 5.84 -3.07 11.81
C ILE A 290 7.04 -3.42 10.91
N CYS A 291 8.26 -3.21 11.40
CA CYS A 291 9.48 -3.50 10.64
C CYS A 291 9.60 -5.00 10.32
N PHE A 292 9.25 -5.87 11.26
CA PHE A 292 9.38 -7.32 11.08
C PHE A 292 8.43 -7.87 10.01
N GLY A 293 7.15 -7.52 10.05
CA GLY A 293 6.22 -7.96 9.01
C GLY A 293 6.59 -7.39 7.63
N SER A 294 7.06 -6.14 7.60
CA SER A 294 7.44 -5.44 6.36
C SER A 294 8.68 -6.06 5.73
N LEU A 295 9.60 -6.57 6.56
CA LEU A 295 10.83 -7.25 6.12
C LEU A 295 10.50 -8.51 5.30
N ILE A 296 9.57 -9.34 5.78
CA ILE A 296 9.21 -10.59 5.10
C ILE A 296 8.66 -10.32 3.70
N VAL A 297 7.76 -9.34 3.58
CA VAL A 297 7.17 -8.94 2.29
C VAL A 297 8.25 -8.36 1.37
N ALA A 298 9.11 -7.49 1.89
CA ALA A 298 10.18 -6.87 1.11
C ALA A 298 11.20 -7.88 0.58
N LEU A 299 11.54 -8.93 1.35
CA LEU A 299 12.42 -10.00 0.87
C LEU A 299 11.80 -10.76 -0.31
N LEU A 300 10.51 -11.07 -0.26
CA LEU A 300 9.83 -11.72 -1.39
C LEU A 300 9.76 -10.82 -2.62
N GLN A 301 9.56 -9.52 -2.43
CA GLN A 301 9.58 -8.54 -3.52
C GLN A 301 10.95 -8.48 -4.21
N VAL A 302 12.04 -8.52 -3.45
CA VAL A 302 13.40 -8.60 -4.00
C VAL A 302 13.61 -9.91 -4.73
N ILE A 303 13.24 -11.06 -4.14
CA ILE A 303 13.37 -12.37 -4.79
C ILE A 303 12.59 -12.38 -6.12
N ARG A 304 11.35 -11.88 -6.12
CA ARG A 304 10.53 -11.77 -7.34
C ARG A 304 11.18 -10.88 -8.40
N ALA A 305 11.72 -9.73 -7.99
CA ALA A 305 12.43 -8.84 -8.91
C ALA A 305 13.65 -9.53 -9.54
N LEU A 306 14.42 -10.29 -8.75
CA LEU A 306 15.59 -11.03 -9.23
C LEU A 306 15.23 -12.20 -10.14
N LEU A 307 14.15 -12.93 -9.85
CA LEU A 307 13.65 -13.99 -10.72
C LEU A 307 13.19 -13.44 -12.08
N ARG A 308 12.51 -12.28 -12.08
CA ARG A 308 12.08 -11.62 -13.32
C ARG A 308 13.27 -11.12 -14.13
N SER A 309 14.29 -10.53 -13.51
CA SER A 309 15.50 -10.14 -14.22
C SER A 309 16.24 -11.36 -14.78
N ALA A 310 16.36 -12.44 -14.00
CA ALA A 310 17.00 -13.68 -14.46
C ALA A 310 16.26 -14.32 -15.64
N ALA A 311 14.92 -14.24 -15.65
CA ALA A 311 14.11 -14.73 -16.77
C ALA A 311 14.34 -13.93 -18.07
N GLN A 312 14.68 -12.64 -17.96
CA GLN A 312 14.95 -11.76 -19.10
C GLN A 312 16.38 -11.89 -19.64
N GLU A 313 17.35 -12.15 -18.75
CA GLU A 313 18.77 -12.21 -19.09
C GLU A 313 19.23 -13.61 -19.56
N THR A 314 18.44 -14.66 -19.36
CA THR A 314 18.86 -16.02 -19.71
C THR A 314 18.61 -16.35 -21.18
N ASP A 315 19.65 -16.81 -21.88
CA ASP A 315 19.57 -17.26 -23.27
C ASP A 315 18.88 -18.63 -23.42
N ASN A 316 18.71 -19.39 -22.34
CA ASN A 316 18.08 -20.70 -22.36
C ASN A 316 16.55 -20.56 -22.21
N PRO A 317 15.73 -20.92 -23.22
CA PRO A 317 14.28 -20.81 -23.15
C PRO A 317 13.65 -21.60 -21.99
N PHE A 318 14.22 -22.77 -21.66
CA PHE A 318 13.76 -23.56 -20.51
C PHE A 318 14.12 -22.89 -19.18
N GLY A 319 15.30 -22.28 -19.10
CA GLY A 319 15.71 -21.47 -17.94
C GLY A 319 14.78 -20.27 -17.73
N ALA A 320 14.47 -19.54 -18.81
CA ALA A 320 13.56 -18.40 -18.78
C ALA A 320 12.17 -18.81 -18.29
N PHE A 321 11.65 -19.94 -18.80
CA PHE A 321 10.37 -20.51 -18.35
C PHE A 321 10.39 -20.88 -16.87
N CYS A 322 11.44 -21.55 -16.38
CA CYS A 322 11.57 -21.90 -14.97
C CYS A 322 11.62 -20.68 -14.05
N PHE A 323 12.39 -19.64 -14.40
CA PHE A 323 12.43 -18.39 -13.64
C PHE A 323 11.10 -17.64 -13.67
N ALA A 324 10.41 -17.64 -14.81
CA ALA A 324 9.08 -17.06 -14.92
C ALA A 324 8.07 -17.79 -14.01
N CYS A 325 8.03 -19.12 -14.04
CA CYS A 325 7.18 -19.93 -13.16
C CYS A 325 7.50 -19.70 -11.68
N ALA A 326 8.77 -19.67 -11.30
CA ALA A 326 9.18 -19.35 -9.93
C ALA A 326 8.73 -17.94 -9.52
N SER A 327 8.84 -16.96 -10.42
CA SER A 327 8.39 -15.59 -10.15
C SER A 327 6.89 -15.51 -9.89
N VAL A 328 6.07 -16.33 -10.56
CA VAL A 328 4.62 -16.41 -10.35
C VAL A 328 4.31 -17.06 -8.99
N ILE A 329 5.01 -18.13 -8.61
CA ILE A 329 4.82 -18.76 -7.30
C ILE A 329 5.17 -17.77 -6.19
N VAL A 330 6.29 -17.05 -6.32
CA VAL A 330 6.68 -16.02 -5.34
C VAL A 330 5.64 -14.89 -5.30
N ASP A 331 5.06 -14.49 -6.43
CA ASP A 331 4.00 -13.49 -6.50
C ASP A 331 2.73 -13.93 -5.75
N MET A 332 2.36 -15.21 -5.87
CA MET A 332 1.23 -15.79 -5.14
C MET A 332 1.49 -15.82 -3.63
N VAL A 333 2.70 -16.22 -3.21
CA VAL A 333 3.10 -16.25 -1.79
C VAL A 333 3.18 -14.83 -1.21
N GLU A 334 3.75 -13.88 -1.96
CA GLU A 334 3.80 -12.47 -1.58
C GLU A 334 2.39 -11.92 -1.37
N SER A 335 1.47 -12.18 -2.30
CA SER A 335 0.08 -11.71 -2.22
C SER A 335 -0.65 -12.27 -1.00
N LEU A 336 -0.49 -13.56 -0.74
CA LEU A 336 -1.09 -14.21 0.42
C LEU A 336 -0.54 -13.65 1.74
N LEU A 337 0.78 -13.44 1.81
CA LEU A 337 1.41 -12.86 2.99
C LEU A 337 1.02 -11.40 3.20
N GLN A 338 0.90 -10.59 2.15
CA GLN A 338 0.39 -9.22 2.26
C GLN A 338 -1.03 -9.20 2.82
N TYR A 339 -1.89 -10.11 2.34
CA TYR A 339 -3.25 -10.25 2.84
C TYR A 339 -3.27 -10.58 4.34
N PHE A 340 -2.54 -11.60 4.80
CA PHE A 340 -2.49 -11.94 6.22
C PHE A 340 -1.84 -10.85 7.07
N ASN A 341 -0.75 -10.25 6.58
CA ASN A 341 -0.05 -9.18 7.28
C ASN A 341 -0.96 -7.97 7.48
N PHE A 342 -1.81 -7.64 6.50
CA PHE A 342 -2.76 -6.53 6.62
C PHE A 342 -3.68 -6.68 7.86
N TYR A 343 -4.24 -7.87 8.08
CA TYR A 343 -5.05 -8.14 9.27
C TYR A 343 -4.20 -8.30 10.54
N ALA A 344 -3.01 -8.91 10.45
CA ALA A 344 -2.10 -9.01 11.59
C ALA A 344 -1.61 -7.65 12.09
N TYR A 345 -1.40 -6.68 11.20
CA TYR A 345 -1.07 -5.31 11.61
C TYR A 345 -2.24 -4.60 12.28
N THR A 346 -3.47 -4.94 11.90
CA THR A 346 -4.66 -4.47 12.62
C THR A 346 -4.67 -4.99 14.06
N GLU A 347 -4.34 -6.27 14.28
CA GLU A 347 -4.16 -6.83 15.63
C GLU A 347 -3.03 -6.14 16.42
N VAL A 348 -1.88 -5.87 15.78
CA VAL A 348 -0.80 -5.06 16.37
C VAL A 348 -1.31 -3.66 16.75
N ALA A 349 -2.17 -3.08 15.91
CA ALA A 349 -2.80 -1.79 16.14
C ALA A 349 -3.88 -1.82 17.22
N ILE A 350 -4.52 -2.93 17.52
CA ILE A 350 -5.50 -2.97 18.61
C ILE A 350 -4.76 -3.19 19.93
N TYR A 351 -3.91 -4.20 20.00
CA TYR A 351 -3.39 -4.73 21.25
C TYR A 351 -1.91 -4.45 21.52
N GLY A 352 -1.14 -3.89 20.58
CA GLY A 352 0.30 -3.64 20.79
C GLY A 352 1.11 -4.90 21.10
N LYS A 353 0.67 -6.05 20.59
CA LYS A 353 1.33 -7.36 20.74
C LYS A 353 2.51 -7.48 19.78
N SER A 354 3.32 -8.51 19.96
CA SER A 354 4.38 -8.85 18.99
C SER A 354 3.77 -9.27 17.66
N PHE A 355 4.52 -9.11 16.57
CA PHE A 355 4.01 -9.46 15.24
C PHE A 355 3.67 -10.96 15.12
N ARG A 356 4.52 -11.84 15.65
CA ARG A 356 4.29 -13.30 15.61
C ARG A 356 3.01 -13.70 16.35
N GLU A 357 2.76 -13.10 17.50
CA GLU A 357 1.55 -13.31 18.28
C GLU A 357 0.33 -12.81 17.50
N SER A 358 0.42 -11.60 16.93
CA SER A 358 -0.66 -10.99 16.14
C SER A 358 -1.03 -11.81 14.90
N VAL A 359 -0.04 -12.40 14.21
CA VAL A 359 -0.29 -13.31 13.08
C VAL A 359 -1.01 -14.58 13.54
N LYS A 360 -0.62 -15.16 14.68
CA LYS A 360 -1.27 -16.35 15.23
C LYS A 360 -2.72 -16.06 15.62
N ASP A 361 -2.95 -14.93 16.28
CA ASP A 361 -4.29 -14.50 16.70
C ASP A 361 -5.17 -14.22 15.48
N THR A 362 -4.63 -13.53 14.47
CA THR A 362 -5.32 -13.28 13.19
C THR A 362 -5.69 -14.59 12.48
N TRP A 363 -4.78 -15.56 12.43
CA TRP A 363 -5.06 -16.86 11.82
C TRP A 363 -6.18 -17.62 12.55
N THR A 364 -6.14 -17.58 13.88
CA THR A 364 -7.16 -18.19 14.74
C THR A 364 -8.51 -17.51 14.54
N LEU A 365 -8.52 -16.17 14.47
CA LEU A 365 -9.70 -15.35 14.22
C LEU A 365 -10.33 -15.64 12.85
N ILE A 366 -9.52 -15.73 11.79
CA ILE A 366 -10.01 -16.04 10.44
C ILE A 366 -10.63 -17.45 10.39
N LYS A 367 -9.97 -18.45 10.98
CA LYS A 367 -10.44 -19.85 10.92
C LYS A 367 -11.62 -20.14 11.84
N ASP A 368 -11.54 -19.73 13.09
CA ASP A 368 -12.48 -20.19 14.12
C ASP A 368 -13.77 -19.36 14.12
N ARG A 369 -13.72 -18.11 13.65
CA ARG A 369 -14.88 -17.22 13.61
C ARG A 369 -15.55 -17.14 12.23
N GLY A 370 -14.92 -17.61 11.15
CA GLY A 370 -15.55 -17.58 9.80
C GLY A 370 -15.68 -16.17 9.20
N VAL A 371 -14.87 -15.23 9.67
CA VAL A 371 -14.83 -13.82 9.21
C VAL A 371 -14.33 -13.73 7.76
N GLU A 372 -13.66 -14.77 7.27
CA GLU A 372 -13.14 -14.88 5.91
C GLU A 372 -14.20 -14.59 4.85
N ALA A 373 -15.42 -15.13 5.01
CA ALA A 373 -16.51 -14.91 4.08
C ALA A 373 -16.90 -13.42 4.01
N ILE A 374 -17.01 -12.77 5.17
CA ILE A 374 -17.36 -11.35 5.28
C ILE A 374 -16.27 -10.46 4.66
N ILE A 375 -15.00 -10.81 4.89
CA ILE A 375 -13.86 -10.10 4.31
C ILE A 375 -13.85 -10.23 2.78
N ASN A 376 -14.03 -11.45 2.27
CA ASN A 376 -13.98 -11.73 0.83
C ASN A 376 -15.15 -11.09 0.06
N ASP A 377 -16.28 -10.90 0.75
CA ASP A 377 -17.48 -10.27 0.20
C ASP A 377 -17.42 -8.74 0.20
N ASN A 378 -16.33 -8.14 0.72
CA ASN A 378 -16.14 -6.69 0.75
C ASN A 378 -15.54 -6.14 -0.55
N LEU A 379 -16.32 -5.33 -1.28
CA LEU A 379 -15.91 -4.74 -2.56
C LEU A 379 -15.13 -3.41 -2.42
N ILE A 380 -14.97 -2.87 -1.21
CA ILE A 380 -14.34 -1.56 -0.97
C ILE A 380 -12.93 -1.51 -1.56
N GLY A 381 -12.10 -2.52 -1.31
CA GLY A 381 -10.71 -2.55 -1.81
C GLY A 381 -10.66 -2.48 -3.34
N THR A 382 -11.51 -3.26 -4.00
CA THR A 382 -11.64 -3.27 -5.46
C THR A 382 -12.07 -1.92 -6.02
N VAL A 383 -13.08 -1.29 -5.42
CA VAL A 383 -13.60 0.02 -5.84
C VAL A 383 -12.58 1.14 -5.63
N ILE A 384 -11.81 1.09 -4.55
CA ILE A 384 -10.72 2.03 -4.29
C ILE A 384 -9.59 1.85 -5.31
N ALA A 385 -9.22 0.62 -5.63
CA ALA A 385 -8.18 0.33 -6.64
C ALA A 385 -8.59 0.84 -8.04
N MET A 386 -9.86 0.66 -8.43
CA MET A 386 -10.39 1.24 -9.66
C MET A 386 -10.34 2.77 -9.65
N GLY A 387 -10.68 3.38 -8.52
CA GLY A 387 -10.54 4.82 -8.32
C GLY A 387 -9.10 5.28 -8.53
N ALA A 388 -8.13 4.54 -7.98
CA ALA A 388 -6.71 4.86 -8.14
C ALA A 388 -6.26 4.77 -9.60
N LEU A 389 -6.68 3.73 -10.33
CA LEU A 389 -6.43 3.64 -11.77
C LEU A 389 -7.05 4.82 -12.53
N LEU A 390 -8.32 5.15 -12.26
CA LEU A 390 -9.02 6.26 -12.91
C LEU A 390 -8.29 7.59 -12.68
N VAL A 391 -7.95 7.91 -11.43
CA VAL A 391 -7.22 9.14 -11.09
C VAL A 391 -5.85 9.17 -11.76
N GLY A 392 -5.12 8.04 -11.75
CA GLY A 392 -3.85 7.91 -12.45
C GLY A 392 -3.95 8.13 -13.97
N ILE A 393 -4.98 7.58 -14.63
CA ILE A 393 -5.20 7.77 -16.07
C ILE A 393 -5.50 9.24 -16.39
N VAL A 394 -6.34 9.90 -15.59
CA VAL A 394 -6.68 11.31 -15.79
C VAL A 394 -5.45 12.20 -15.60
N THR A 395 -4.64 11.96 -14.56
CA THR A 395 -3.40 12.73 -14.37
C THR A 395 -2.38 12.45 -15.47
N ALA A 396 -2.29 11.21 -15.98
CA ALA A 396 -1.44 10.86 -17.12
C ALA A 396 -1.86 11.60 -18.39
N LEU A 397 -3.17 11.67 -18.67
CA LEU A 397 -3.72 12.39 -19.82
C LEU A 397 -3.45 13.89 -19.73
N LEU A 398 -3.54 14.47 -18.53
CA LEU A 398 -3.18 15.87 -18.31
C LEU A 398 -1.68 16.12 -18.50
N SER A 399 -0.82 15.21 -18.04
CA SER A 399 0.62 15.27 -18.33
C SER A 399 0.91 15.21 -19.82
N TYR A 400 0.22 14.33 -20.55
CA TYR A 400 0.36 14.22 -22.00
C TYR A 400 -0.05 15.52 -22.70
N LEU A 401 -1.21 16.07 -22.34
CA LEU A 401 -1.73 17.32 -22.90
C LEU A 401 -0.80 18.50 -22.62
N TYR A 402 -0.26 18.59 -21.40
CA TYR A 402 0.72 19.61 -21.03
C TYR A 402 1.96 19.57 -21.94
N VAL A 403 2.53 18.39 -22.17
CA VAL A 403 3.76 18.26 -22.98
C VAL A 403 3.50 18.63 -24.45
N ILE A 404 2.32 18.28 -25.00
CA ILE A 404 1.96 18.66 -26.37
C ILE A 404 1.74 20.16 -26.53
N ILE A 405 1.02 20.78 -25.59
CA ILE A 405 0.66 22.21 -25.70
C ILE A 405 1.87 23.11 -25.46
N LEU A 406 2.75 22.77 -24.50
CA LEU A 406 3.86 23.64 -24.08
C LEU A 406 5.18 23.45 -24.87
N LYS A 407 5.17 22.65 -25.94
CA LYS A 407 6.12 22.60 -27.09
C LYS A 407 7.65 22.64 -26.85
N ASN A 408 8.15 22.50 -25.63
CA ASN A 408 9.59 22.69 -25.34
C ASN A 408 10.31 21.50 -24.69
N VAL A 409 9.75 20.29 -24.78
CA VAL A 409 10.40 19.08 -24.27
C VAL A 409 10.53 18.07 -25.42
N GLY A 410 11.75 17.67 -25.75
CA GLY A 410 12.00 16.74 -26.86
C GLY A 410 11.17 15.46 -26.78
N GLY A 411 10.75 14.92 -27.92
CA GLY A 411 9.77 13.81 -28.01
C GLY A 411 10.13 12.54 -27.21
N GLY A 412 11.41 12.30 -26.92
CA GLY A 412 11.87 11.17 -26.10
C GLY A 412 11.46 11.24 -24.63
N TYR A 413 11.06 12.41 -24.11
CA TYR A 413 10.67 12.58 -22.70
C TYR A 413 9.17 12.39 -22.46
N ILE A 414 8.34 12.33 -23.52
CA ILE A 414 6.88 12.24 -23.39
C ILE A 414 6.45 10.99 -22.60
N PRO A 415 6.92 9.76 -22.90
CA PRO A 415 6.47 8.57 -22.19
C PRO A 415 6.82 8.61 -20.70
N LEU A 416 8.01 9.12 -20.36
CA LEU A 416 8.47 9.25 -18.98
C LEU A 416 7.59 10.21 -18.18
N VAL A 417 7.29 11.38 -18.75
CA VAL A 417 6.47 12.41 -18.09
C VAL A 417 5.03 11.95 -17.88
N VAL A 418 4.44 11.28 -18.87
CA VAL A 418 3.10 10.70 -18.77
C VAL A 418 3.07 9.61 -17.69
N PHE A 419 4.09 8.76 -17.66
CA PHE A 419 4.22 7.71 -16.65
C PHE A 419 4.37 8.26 -15.22
N LEU A 420 5.17 9.33 -15.03
CA LEU A 420 5.28 10.00 -13.73
C LEU A 420 3.95 10.64 -13.30
N GLY A 421 3.23 11.25 -14.24
CA GLY A 421 1.87 11.78 -13.98
C GLY A 421 0.90 10.69 -13.55
N PHE A 422 0.93 9.53 -14.20
CA PHE A 422 0.15 8.35 -13.82
C PHE A 422 0.45 7.91 -12.38
N ILE A 423 1.73 7.71 -12.06
CA ILE A 423 2.16 7.25 -10.73
C ILE A 423 1.69 8.23 -9.65
N ILE A 424 1.88 9.53 -9.85
CA ILE A 424 1.49 10.54 -8.85
C ILE A 424 -0.02 10.49 -8.56
N GLY A 425 -0.85 10.45 -9.61
CA GLY A 425 -2.31 10.37 -9.44
C GLY A 425 -2.75 9.07 -8.79
N PHE A 426 -2.18 7.95 -9.24
CA PHE A 426 -2.46 6.62 -8.70
C PHE A 426 -2.09 6.53 -7.21
N GLN A 427 -0.89 7.01 -6.84
CA GLN A 427 -0.39 6.99 -5.47
C GLN A 427 -1.27 7.85 -4.56
N MET A 428 -1.64 9.07 -5.00
CA MET A 428 -2.49 9.99 -4.24
C MET A 428 -3.84 9.35 -3.87
N MET A 429 -4.49 8.73 -4.85
CA MET A 429 -5.78 8.08 -4.62
C MET A 429 -5.64 6.81 -3.77
N THR A 430 -4.57 6.03 -3.96
CA THR A 430 -4.28 4.85 -3.15
C THR A 430 -4.12 5.20 -1.67
N ILE A 431 -3.52 6.34 -1.36
CA ILE A 431 -3.35 6.82 0.02
C ILE A 431 -4.66 7.28 0.65
N MET A 432 -5.47 8.05 -0.09
CA MET A 432 -6.79 8.43 0.39
C MET A 432 -7.67 7.20 0.61
N GLY A 433 -7.57 6.22 -0.28
CA GLY A 433 -8.23 4.94 -0.18
C GLY A 433 -7.72 4.03 0.93
N SER A 434 -6.44 4.15 1.32
CA SER A 434 -5.84 3.29 2.36
C SER A 434 -6.45 3.52 3.73
N ILE A 435 -6.93 4.74 4.03
CA ILE A 435 -7.67 5.03 5.27
C ILE A 435 -8.95 4.18 5.31
N ILE A 436 -9.69 4.18 4.20
CA ILE A 436 -10.97 3.45 4.09
C ILE A 436 -10.72 1.95 4.16
N LEU A 437 -9.71 1.45 3.46
CA LEU A 437 -9.34 0.04 3.49
C LEU A 437 -8.93 -0.39 4.90
N SER A 438 -8.09 0.39 5.57
CA SER A 438 -7.64 0.13 6.95
C SER A 438 -8.81 0.15 7.94
N GLY A 439 -9.74 1.11 7.78
CA GLY A 439 -10.95 1.18 8.58
C GLY A 439 -11.87 -0.03 8.40
N SER A 440 -12.03 -0.50 7.16
CA SER A 440 -12.84 -1.70 6.87
C SER A 440 -12.25 -2.97 7.49
N ALA A 441 -10.93 -3.19 7.33
CA ALA A 441 -10.24 -4.33 7.95
C ALA A 441 -10.28 -4.28 9.47
N THR A 442 -10.10 -3.09 10.05
CA THR A 442 -10.24 -2.90 11.50
C THR A 442 -11.63 -3.25 11.98
N THR A 443 -12.66 -2.83 11.25
CA THR A 443 -14.04 -3.13 11.61
C THR A 443 -14.29 -4.65 11.58
N PHE A 444 -13.75 -5.39 10.61
CA PHE A 444 -13.85 -6.86 10.59
C PHE A 444 -13.15 -7.54 11.75
N VAL A 445 -11.94 -7.11 12.08
CA VAL A 445 -11.18 -7.68 13.19
C VAL A 445 -11.88 -7.37 14.53
N CYS A 446 -12.30 -6.13 14.74
CA CYS A 446 -13.03 -5.73 15.94
C CYS A 446 -14.39 -6.44 16.07
N LEU A 447 -15.10 -6.64 14.96
CA LEU A 447 -16.34 -7.41 14.91
C LEU A 447 -16.13 -8.86 15.33
N ALA A 448 -15.06 -9.49 14.86
CA ALA A 448 -14.76 -10.88 15.19
C ALA A 448 -14.37 -11.08 16.65
N GLU A 449 -13.78 -10.06 17.27
CA GLU A 449 -13.38 -10.05 18.68
C GLU A 449 -14.56 -9.78 19.63
N ASP A 450 -15.33 -8.72 19.38
CA ASP A 450 -16.50 -8.37 20.19
C ASP A 450 -17.63 -7.81 19.31
N PRO A 451 -18.57 -8.66 18.88
CA PRO A 451 -19.71 -8.24 18.07
C PRO A 451 -20.69 -7.31 18.80
N ARG A 452 -20.78 -7.39 20.14
CA ARG A 452 -21.75 -6.61 20.93
C ARG A 452 -21.37 -5.15 20.99
N ALA A 453 -20.07 -4.85 20.96
CA ALA A 453 -19.58 -3.48 20.85
C ALA A 453 -20.04 -2.77 19.56
N LEU A 454 -20.23 -3.51 18.45
CA LEU A 454 -20.79 -2.95 17.22
C LEU A 454 -22.27 -2.61 17.36
N GLU A 455 -23.06 -3.43 18.05
CA GLU A 455 -24.49 -3.18 18.26
C GLU A 455 -24.73 -1.82 18.93
N ARG A 456 -23.86 -1.45 19.89
CA ARG A 456 -23.93 -0.15 20.57
C ARG A 456 -23.60 1.03 19.65
N THR A 457 -22.58 0.89 18.81
CA THR A 457 -22.03 2.02 18.04
C THR A 457 -22.69 2.19 16.67
N LYS A 458 -23.02 1.10 15.99
CA LYS A 458 -23.58 1.05 14.62
C LYS A 458 -24.56 -0.12 14.48
N PRO A 459 -25.80 0.03 14.99
CA PRO A 459 -26.80 -1.05 14.97
C PRO A 459 -27.21 -1.47 13.55
N ASP A 460 -27.16 -0.56 12.57
CA ASP A 460 -27.54 -0.87 11.19
C ASP A 460 -26.53 -1.79 10.50
N LEU A 461 -25.22 -1.58 10.73
CA LEU A 461 -24.18 -2.50 10.25
C LEU A 461 -24.30 -3.86 10.94
N TYR A 462 -24.57 -3.87 12.25
CA TYR A 462 -24.78 -5.12 13.00
C TYR A 462 -25.98 -5.92 12.46
N ARG A 463 -27.13 -5.27 12.21
CA ARG A 463 -28.30 -5.91 11.59
C ARG A 463 -28.02 -6.41 10.19
N ALA A 464 -27.32 -5.63 9.37
CA ALA A 464 -26.94 -6.05 8.02
C ALA A 464 -26.10 -7.33 8.06
N ILE A 465 -25.09 -7.39 8.95
CA ILE A 465 -24.24 -8.58 9.13
C ILE A 465 -25.07 -9.78 9.59
N ARG A 466 -25.95 -9.60 10.57
CA ARG A 466 -26.82 -10.69 11.07
C ARG A 466 -27.76 -11.23 9.99
N ASN A 467 -28.27 -10.37 9.13
CA ASN A 467 -29.17 -10.77 8.03
C ASN A 467 -28.42 -11.47 6.90
N THR A 468 -27.21 -11.04 6.57
CA THR A 468 -26.40 -11.62 5.47
C THR A 468 -25.64 -12.88 5.91
N TYR A 469 -25.18 -12.94 7.16
CA TYR A 469 -24.38 -14.05 7.70
C TYR A 469 -24.98 -14.58 9.01
N PRO A 470 -26.12 -15.30 8.97
CA PRO A 470 -26.79 -15.80 10.16
C PRO A 470 -25.93 -16.81 10.95
N ASN A 471 -25.12 -17.62 10.26
CA ASN A 471 -24.21 -18.60 10.89
C ASN A 471 -23.09 -17.92 11.70
N PHE A 472 -22.63 -16.75 11.25
CA PHE A 472 -21.67 -15.92 11.97
C PHE A 472 -22.34 -15.33 13.24
N ALA A 473 -23.62 -14.95 13.15
CA ALA A 473 -24.40 -14.44 14.27
C ALA A 473 -24.77 -15.47 15.35
N THR A 474 -24.88 -16.76 15.00
CA THR A 474 -25.15 -17.84 15.96
C THR A 474 -23.94 -18.24 16.82
N GLY A 475 -22.73 -17.84 16.44
CA GLY A 475 -21.50 -18.05 17.23
C GLY A 475 -21.04 -16.82 18.05
N MET A 476 -21.85 -15.76 18.09
CA MET A 476 -21.60 -14.50 18.83
C MET A 476 -22.11 -14.53 20.27
#